data_AF-A0A3M1CW53-F1
#
_entry.id   AF-A0A3M1CW53-F1
#
_cell.length_a   1.000
_cell.length_b   1.000
_cell.length_c   1.000
_cell.angle_alpha   90.00
_cell.angle_beta   90.00
_cell.angle_gamma   90.00
#
_symmetry.space_group_name_H-M   'P 1'
#
loop_
_entity.id
_entity.type
_entity.pdbx_description
1 polymer ?
#
loop_
_entity_poly.entity_id
_entity_poly.type
_entity_poly.pdbx_seq_one_letter_code
_entity_poly.pdbx_strand_id
1 'polypeptide(L)'
;MNRVPSLLCALTALLLMTATAGARELLRLEEPEPDSILAVGFELTEPAKVEIQAVGLTSKWNDDLVAYAWLIDHDTREVVWEMQERDADPVHGKRGLVKVEHPLRLKAGKYELYYFGGASPLNVVFNNGDGSFLEGLIELFSGKTSRRHLRRYLRDCYVAVSSDDLPESA
;
A
#
# COMPACT_ATOMS: atom_id res chain seq x y z
N MET A 1 -8.39 73.36 -2.61
CA MET A 1 -7.71 72.67 -1.50
C MET A 1 -8.35 71.31 -1.31
N ASN A 2 -7.53 70.28 -1.41
CA ASN A 2 -7.84 68.86 -1.57
C ASN A 2 -8.63 68.26 -0.40
N ARG A 3 -9.54 67.32 -0.68
CA ARG A 3 -9.66 66.05 0.05
C ARG A 3 -10.03 64.92 -0.91
N VAL A 4 -9.12 63.95 -1.01
CA VAL A 4 -9.18 62.71 -1.80
C VAL A 4 -10.29 61.80 -1.24
N PRO A 5 -11.10 61.12 -2.06
CA PRO A 5 -12.10 60.18 -1.57
C PRO A 5 -11.42 58.87 -1.14
N SER A 6 -11.80 58.37 0.02
CA SER A 6 -11.38 57.08 0.56
C SER A 6 -11.97 55.94 -0.28
N LEU A 7 -11.20 55.48 -1.27
CA LEU A 7 -11.42 54.22 -1.99
C LEU A 7 -11.04 53.05 -1.07
N LEU A 8 -11.92 52.75 -0.12
CA LEU A 8 -11.85 51.58 0.73
C LEU A 8 -12.89 50.56 0.27
N CYS A 9 -12.73 49.97 -0.92
CA CYS A 9 -13.46 48.77 -1.37
C CYS A 9 -13.04 48.34 -2.79
N ALA A 10 -11.86 47.73 -2.91
CA ALA A 10 -11.54 46.80 -3.99
C ALA A 10 -10.55 45.81 -3.38
N LEU A 11 -11.00 44.66 -2.84
CA LEU A 11 -11.20 43.43 -3.63
C LEU A 11 -10.18 43.40 -4.78
N THR A 12 -9.08 42.66 -4.70
CA THR A 12 -9.01 41.23 -4.41
C THR A 12 -7.59 40.92 -3.96
N ALA A 13 -7.44 40.41 -2.74
CA ALA A 13 -6.27 39.61 -2.41
C ALA A 13 -6.28 38.41 -3.35
N LEU A 14 -5.41 38.42 -4.35
CA LEU A 14 -5.08 37.24 -5.14
C LEU A 14 -4.28 36.33 -4.20
N LEU A 15 -5.00 35.63 -3.32
CA LEU A 15 -4.48 34.51 -2.57
C LEU A 15 -4.16 33.47 -3.65
N LEU A 16 -2.88 33.34 -4.01
CA LEU A 16 -2.39 32.13 -4.64
C LEU A 16 -2.66 31.00 -3.63
N MET A 17 -3.85 30.39 -3.74
CA MET A 17 -4.06 29.04 -3.26
C MET A 17 -3.16 28.18 -4.13
N THR A 18 -1.90 28.06 -3.74
CA THR A 18 -1.11 26.88 -4.05
C THR A 18 -1.86 25.74 -3.37
N ALA A 19 -2.79 25.13 -4.10
CA ALA A 19 -3.28 23.81 -3.76
C ALA A 19 -2.02 22.94 -3.74
N THR A 20 -1.50 22.67 -2.54
CA THR A 20 -0.64 21.52 -2.36
C THR A 20 -1.53 20.34 -2.73
N ALA A 21 -1.42 19.88 -3.97
CA ALA A 21 -1.96 18.59 -4.36
C ALA A 21 -1.24 17.58 -3.45
N GLY A 22 -1.86 17.25 -2.34
CA GLY A 22 -1.41 16.16 -1.49
C GLY A 22 -1.71 14.86 -2.21
N ALA A 23 -0.81 13.89 -2.12
CA ALA A 23 -1.03 12.56 -2.65
C ALA A 23 -2.39 12.03 -2.20
N ARG A 24 -3.27 11.71 -3.15
CA ARG A 24 -4.56 11.12 -2.84
C ARG A 24 -4.33 9.69 -2.39
N GLU A 25 -4.69 9.35 -1.15
CA GLU A 25 -4.73 7.96 -0.71
C GLU A 25 -5.90 7.24 -1.41
N LEU A 26 -5.58 6.21 -2.19
CA LEU A 26 -6.58 5.40 -2.88
C LEU A 26 -7.16 4.34 -1.93
N LEU A 27 -6.30 3.75 -1.10
CA LEU A 27 -6.65 2.74 -0.13
C LEU A 27 -5.50 2.50 0.85
N ARG A 28 -5.84 1.87 1.98
CA ARG A 28 -4.91 1.44 3.00
C ARG A 28 -5.42 0.19 3.71
N LEU A 29 -4.51 -0.75 3.96
CA LEU A 29 -4.73 -1.92 4.82
C LEU A 29 -3.77 -1.82 6.00
N GLU A 30 -4.28 -2.05 7.21
CA GLU A 30 -3.51 -1.91 8.45
C GLU A 30 -3.70 -3.13 9.33
N GLU A 31 -2.69 -3.39 10.18
CA GLU A 31 -2.78 -4.31 11.31
C GLU A 31 -3.34 -5.71 10.96
N PRO A 32 -2.73 -6.46 10.02
CA PRO A 32 -3.17 -7.82 9.72
C PRO A 32 -3.10 -8.66 11.00
N GLU A 33 -4.16 -9.42 11.28
CA GLU A 33 -4.12 -10.40 12.37
C GLU A 33 -3.15 -11.54 11.98
N PRO A 34 -2.53 -12.23 12.97
CA PRO A 34 -1.68 -13.37 12.69
C PRO A 34 -2.41 -14.44 11.87
N ASP A 35 -1.72 -14.99 10.87
CA ASP A 35 -2.22 -16.00 9.93
C ASP A 35 -3.47 -15.54 9.15
N SER A 36 -3.61 -14.23 8.91
CA SER A 36 -4.72 -13.65 8.16
C SER A 36 -4.25 -12.82 6.97
N ILE A 37 -5.11 -12.73 5.96
CA ILE A 37 -4.93 -11.87 4.79
C ILE A 37 -6.02 -10.81 4.80
N LEU A 38 -5.61 -9.57 4.60
CA LEU A 38 -6.48 -8.46 4.25
C LEU A 38 -6.43 -8.27 2.73
N ALA A 39 -7.56 -7.94 2.11
CA ALA A 39 -7.62 -7.66 0.69
C ALA A 39 -8.60 -6.54 0.40
N VAL A 40 -8.25 -5.66 -0.54
CA VAL A 40 -9.13 -4.60 -1.03
C VAL A 40 -8.90 -4.34 -2.51
N GLY A 41 -9.98 -4.16 -3.25
CA GLY A 41 -9.95 -3.80 -4.66
C GLY A 41 -10.05 -2.29 -4.88
N PHE A 42 -9.42 -1.81 -5.94
CA PHE A 42 -9.59 -0.45 -6.45
C PHE A 42 -9.57 -0.40 -7.97
N GLU A 43 -10.09 0.68 -8.52
CA GLU A 43 -10.17 0.89 -9.96
C GLU A 43 -9.48 2.19 -10.34
N LEU A 44 -8.69 2.13 -11.41
CA LEU A 44 -8.11 3.28 -12.09
C LEU A 44 -8.86 3.49 -13.39
N THR A 45 -9.57 4.61 -13.52
CA THR A 45 -10.30 4.96 -14.74
C THR A 45 -9.39 5.44 -15.88
N GLU A 46 -8.16 5.82 -15.54
CA GLU A 46 -7.12 6.26 -16.47
C GLU A 46 -5.74 5.77 -15.98
N PRO A 47 -4.74 5.64 -16.87
CA PRO A 47 -3.38 5.30 -16.45
C PRO A 47 -2.81 6.35 -15.50
N ALA A 48 -2.23 5.92 -14.39
CA ALA A 48 -1.72 6.81 -13.35
C ALA A 48 -0.42 6.27 -12.74
N LYS A 49 0.42 7.17 -12.22
CA LYS A 49 1.51 6.81 -11.32
C LYS A 49 0.98 6.68 -9.90
N VAL A 50 1.08 5.48 -9.35
CA VAL A 50 0.80 5.22 -7.94
C VAL A 50 2.10 5.14 -7.15
N GLU A 51 2.02 5.45 -5.86
CA GLU A 51 3.04 5.24 -4.86
C GLU A 51 2.55 4.18 -3.89
N ILE A 52 3.32 3.11 -3.72
CA ILE A 52 3.04 2.06 -2.74
C ILE A 52 3.97 2.25 -1.55
N GLN A 53 3.39 2.47 -0.37
CA GLN A 53 4.14 2.50 0.88
C GLN A 53 3.72 1.30 1.73
N ALA A 54 4.65 0.39 1.99
CA ALA A 54 4.39 -0.82 2.76
C ALA A 54 5.36 -0.92 3.95
N VAL A 55 4.83 -1.17 5.14
CA VAL A 55 5.62 -1.53 6.32
C VAL A 55 5.32 -2.98 6.64
N GLY A 56 6.30 -3.86 6.49
CA GLY A 56 6.21 -5.29 6.75
C GLY A 56 7.01 -5.69 7.99
N LEU A 57 7.10 -6.99 8.22
CA LEU A 57 7.80 -7.58 9.36
C LEU A 57 8.68 -8.72 8.86
N THR A 58 9.95 -8.74 9.25
CA THR A 58 10.86 -9.86 9.01
C THR A 58 10.92 -10.80 10.22
N SER A 59 11.16 -12.07 9.92
CA SER A 59 11.46 -13.11 10.89
C SER A 59 12.81 -12.84 11.55
N LYS A 60 12.91 -13.13 12.85
CA LYS A 60 14.19 -13.02 13.58
C LYS A 60 15.18 -14.15 13.26
N TRP A 61 14.73 -15.20 12.56
CA TRP A 61 15.46 -16.46 12.47
C TRP A 61 16.08 -16.72 11.10
N ASN A 62 15.47 -16.19 10.04
CA ASN A 62 15.82 -16.54 8.66
C ASN A 62 15.56 -15.40 7.67
N ASP A 63 15.42 -14.16 8.16
CA ASP A 63 15.17 -12.94 7.37
C ASP A 63 13.91 -12.94 6.46
N ASP A 64 13.18 -14.06 6.41
CA ASP A 64 11.90 -14.17 5.70
C ASP A 64 10.88 -13.10 6.15
N LEU A 65 10.15 -12.55 5.19
CA LEU A 65 9.00 -11.71 5.49
C LEU A 65 7.87 -12.54 6.12
N VAL A 66 7.43 -12.11 7.30
CA VAL A 66 6.27 -12.64 8.03
C VAL A 66 5.08 -11.67 8.03
N ALA A 67 5.27 -10.47 7.49
CA ALA A 67 4.18 -9.61 7.04
C ALA A 67 4.63 -8.88 5.78
N TYR A 68 3.85 -9.01 4.70
CA TYR A 68 4.18 -8.46 3.39
C TYR A 68 2.94 -8.31 2.52
N ALA A 69 3.05 -7.44 1.52
CA ALA A 69 1.97 -7.09 0.62
C ALA A 69 2.31 -7.45 -0.83
N TRP A 70 1.28 -7.64 -1.63
CA TRP A 70 1.40 -7.75 -3.08
C TRP A 70 0.17 -7.14 -3.75
N LEU A 71 0.36 -6.69 -4.98
CA LEU A 71 -0.65 -6.07 -5.82
C LEU A 71 -0.79 -6.92 -7.08
N ILE A 72 -2.02 -7.25 -7.43
CA ILE A 72 -2.34 -7.97 -8.66
C ILE A 72 -3.27 -7.16 -9.55
N ASP A 73 -3.16 -7.41 -10.85
CA ASP A 73 -4.20 -7.06 -11.81
C ASP A 73 -5.40 -8.00 -11.61
N HIS A 74 -6.59 -7.42 -11.47
CA HIS A 74 -7.81 -8.18 -11.20
C HIS A 74 -8.17 -9.12 -12.35
N ASP A 75 -8.01 -8.67 -13.59
CA ASP A 75 -8.46 -9.36 -14.79
C ASP A 75 -7.46 -10.46 -15.19
N THR A 76 -6.16 -10.16 -15.15
CA THR A 76 -5.12 -11.13 -15.55
C THR A 76 -4.64 -12.02 -14.41
N ARG A 77 -4.88 -11.62 -13.15
CA ARG A 77 -4.32 -12.25 -11.94
C ARG A 77 -2.79 -12.20 -11.87
N GLU A 78 -2.15 -11.39 -12.71
CA GLU A 78 -0.70 -11.20 -12.68
C GLU A 78 -0.28 -10.34 -11.49
N VAL A 79 0.82 -10.72 -10.84
CA VAL A 79 1.48 -9.88 -9.84
C VAL A 79 2.14 -8.71 -10.54
N VAL A 80 1.63 -7.51 -10.28
CA VAL A 80 2.21 -6.27 -10.82
C VAL A 80 3.18 -5.62 -9.84
N TRP A 81 3.09 -5.98 -8.56
CA TRP A 81 4.08 -5.62 -7.54
C TRP A 81 4.04 -6.58 -6.34
N GLU A 82 5.19 -6.81 -5.74
CA GLU A 82 5.37 -7.60 -4.52
C GLU A 82 6.37 -6.90 -3.62
N MET A 83 6.08 -6.86 -2.31
CA MET A 83 7.03 -6.45 -1.30
C MET A 83 8.14 -7.50 -1.15
N GLN A 84 9.39 -7.10 -1.35
CA GLN A 84 10.54 -7.98 -1.23
C GLN A 84 11.51 -7.47 -0.18
N GLU A 85 12.07 -8.38 0.61
CA GLU A 85 12.99 -8.05 1.70
C GLU A 85 14.21 -7.26 1.19
N ARG A 86 14.75 -7.65 0.03
CA ARG A 86 15.91 -7.00 -0.60
C ARG A 86 15.67 -5.54 -0.99
N ASP A 87 14.42 -5.14 -1.16
CA ASP A 87 14.02 -3.79 -1.60
C ASP A 87 13.54 -2.95 -0.39
N ALA A 88 13.65 -3.49 0.84
CA ALA A 88 13.10 -2.91 2.05
C ALA A 88 14.17 -2.34 2.99
N ASP A 89 13.88 -1.16 3.54
CA ASP A 89 14.71 -0.48 4.52
C ASP A 89 14.25 -0.79 5.96
N PRO A 90 15.16 -1.04 6.91
CA PRO A 90 14.79 -1.21 8.31
C PRO A 90 14.09 0.04 8.89
N VAL A 91 13.00 -0.16 9.63
CA VAL A 91 12.34 0.93 10.37
C VAL A 91 13.14 1.24 11.63
N HIS A 92 13.71 2.44 11.70
CA HIS A 92 14.58 2.85 12.81
C HIS A 92 13.86 2.74 14.16
N GLY A 93 14.53 2.10 15.14
CA GLY A 93 13.99 1.92 16.49
C GLY A 93 12.92 0.82 16.64
N LYS A 94 12.54 0.14 15.56
CA LYS A 94 11.51 -0.91 15.56
C LYS A 94 12.08 -2.23 15.02
N ARG A 95 12.46 -3.13 15.92
CA ARG A 95 13.11 -4.40 15.55
C ARG A 95 12.21 -5.26 14.65
N GLY A 96 12.74 -5.63 13.48
CA GLY A 96 12.10 -6.51 12.50
C GLY A 96 11.13 -5.80 11.57
N LEU A 97 10.75 -4.55 11.84
CA LEU A 97 9.95 -3.81 10.89
C LEU A 97 10.83 -3.34 9.74
N VAL A 98 10.32 -3.52 8.53
CA VAL A 98 10.96 -3.09 7.29
C VAL A 98 9.95 -2.30 6.47
N LYS A 99 10.41 -1.34 5.67
CA LYS A 99 9.57 -0.45 4.89
C LYS A 99 10.01 -0.43 3.44
N VAL A 100 9.05 -0.40 2.53
CA VAL A 100 9.23 -0.21 1.10
C VAL A 100 8.44 1.03 0.67
N GLU A 101 9.07 1.85 -0.16
CA GLU A 101 8.42 2.92 -0.94
C GLU A 101 8.67 2.60 -2.42
N HIS A 102 7.60 2.44 -3.19
CA HIS A 102 7.68 1.95 -4.55
C HIS A 102 6.76 2.74 -5.49
N PRO A 103 7.32 3.62 -6.34
CA PRO A 103 6.57 4.24 -7.42
C PRO A 103 6.33 3.24 -8.56
N LEU A 104 5.08 3.12 -9.00
CA LEU A 104 4.68 2.23 -10.08
C LEU A 104 3.72 2.93 -11.04
N ARG A 105 3.91 2.76 -12.35
CA ARG A 105 2.93 3.20 -13.35
C ARG A 105 1.96 2.06 -13.65
N LEU A 106 0.68 2.30 -13.42
CA LEU A 106 -0.39 1.36 -13.71
C LEU A 106 -1.21 1.83 -14.91
N LYS A 107 -1.81 0.87 -15.62
CA LYS A 107 -2.78 1.16 -16.68
C LYS A 107 -4.13 1.47 -16.04
N ALA A 108 -5.07 1.98 -16.83
CA ALA A 108 -6.47 1.95 -16.45
C ALA A 108 -6.88 0.47 -16.28
N GLY A 109 -7.61 0.16 -15.22
CA GLY A 109 -7.96 -1.21 -14.87
C GLY A 109 -8.35 -1.37 -13.42
N LYS A 110 -8.62 -2.62 -13.04
CA LYS A 110 -8.98 -3.02 -11.68
C LYS A 110 -7.82 -3.77 -11.06
N TYR A 111 -7.57 -3.45 -9.80
CA TYR A 111 -6.44 -3.99 -9.06
C TYR A 111 -6.90 -4.46 -7.69
N GLU A 112 -6.20 -5.45 -7.15
CA GLU A 112 -6.43 -5.96 -5.80
C GLU A 112 -5.14 -5.91 -5.01
N LEU A 113 -5.17 -5.18 -3.90
CA LEU A 113 -4.08 -5.17 -2.94
C LEU A 113 -4.35 -6.22 -1.87
N TYR A 114 -3.34 -7.03 -1.59
CA TYR A 114 -3.34 -8.05 -0.55
C TYR A 114 -2.29 -7.74 0.50
N TYR A 115 -2.60 -8.02 1.76
CA TYR A 115 -1.66 -7.88 2.86
C TYR A 115 -1.77 -9.06 3.84
N PHE A 116 -0.69 -9.81 3.98
CA PHE A 116 -0.65 -11.03 4.79
C PHE A 116 0.18 -10.81 6.06
N GLY A 117 -0.29 -11.35 7.18
CA GLY A 117 0.42 -11.38 8.46
C GLY A 117 0.73 -12.79 8.94
N GLY A 118 1.57 -13.54 8.22
CA GLY A 118 1.94 -14.90 8.60
C GLY A 118 3.24 -15.37 7.96
N ALA A 119 3.62 -16.64 8.19
CA ALA A 119 4.95 -17.15 7.90
C ALA A 119 5.02 -18.08 6.69
N SER A 120 4.29 -17.72 5.64
CA SER A 120 4.28 -18.42 4.38
C SER A 120 4.80 -17.46 3.32
N PRO A 121 5.83 -17.83 2.54
CA PRO A 121 6.36 -16.96 1.50
C PRO A 121 5.45 -16.90 0.27
N LEU A 122 5.49 -15.80 -0.49
CA LEU A 122 4.61 -15.58 -1.64
C LEU A 122 4.84 -16.57 -2.79
N ASN A 123 6.02 -17.19 -2.88
CA ASN A 123 6.27 -18.27 -3.85
C ASN A 123 5.34 -19.48 -3.65
N VAL A 124 4.76 -19.65 -2.45
CA VAL A 124 3.67 -20.63 -2.21
C VAL A 124 2.42 -20.27 -3.04
N VAL A 125 2.17 -18.99 -3.28
CA VAL A 125 1.02 -18.50 -4.07
C VAL A 125 1.25 -18.62 -5.58
N PHE A 126 2.48 -18.35 -6.06
CA PHE A 126 2.73 -18.16 -7.50
C PHE A 126 3.70 -19.15 -8.17
N ASN A 127 4.33 -20.08 -7.44
CA ASN A 127 5.39 -20.93 -8.00
C ASN A 127 5.14 -22.45 -7.86
N ASN A 128 3.94 -22.86 -7.42
CA ASN A 128 3.55 -24.28 -7.35
C ASN A 128 3.03 -24.76 -8.72
N GLY A 129 3.98 -25.00 -9.64
CA GLY A 129 4.01 -26.02 -10.70
C GLY A 129 2.87 -26.22 -11.72
N ASP A 130 1.60 -26.05 -11.34
CA ASP A 130 0.43 -26.50 -12.09
C ASP A 130 -0.91 -25.88 -11.63
N GLY A 131 -0.95 -25.10 -10.54
CA GLY A 131 -2.19 -24.61 -9.91
C GLY A 131 -2.58 -23.16 -10.20
N SER A 132 -3.89 -22.89 -10.20
CA SER A 132 -4.43 -21.53 -10.37
C SER A 132 -4.06 -20.61 -9.19
N PHE A 133 -4.00 -19.28 -9.38
CA PHE A 133 -3.77 -18.29 -8.30
C PHE A 133 -4.64 -18.54 -7.05
N LEU A 134 -5.89 -18.97 -7.26
CA LEU A 134 -6.83 -19.26 -6.19
C LEU A 134 -6.39 -20.48 -5.34
N GLU A 135 -5.76 -21.49 -5.93
CA GLU A 135 -5.23 -22.63 -5.19
C GLU A 135 -4.04 -22.23 -4.33
N GLY A 136 -3.12 -21.42 -4.88
CA GLY A 136 -2.02 -20.84 -4.10
C GLY A 136 -2.52 -20.00 -2.91
N LEU A 137 -3.59 -19.22 -3.12
CA LEU A 137 -4.27 -18.54 -2.03
C LEU A 137 -4.89 -19.51 -1.02
N ILE A 138 -5.59 -20.55 -1.46
CA ILE A 138 -6.21 -21.55 -0.57
C ILE A 138 -5.16 -22.21 0.31
N GLU A 139 -3.99 -22.55 -0.23
CA GLU A 139 -2.87 -23.10 0.54
C GLU A 139 -2.36 -22.10 1.57
N LEU A 140 -2.19 -20.83 1.16
CA LEU A 140 -1.79 -19.74 2.05
C LEU A 140 -2.79 -19.56 3.21
N PHE A 141 -4.10 -19.58 2.93
CA PHE A 141 -5.18 -19.49 3.93
C PHE A 141 -5.31 -20.76 4.81
N SER A 142 -4.91 -21.92 4.30
CA SER A 142 -5.03 -23.20 5.02
C SER A 142 -3.87 -23.44 6.00
N GLY A 143 -2.74 -22.75 5.80
CA GLY A 143 -1.57 -22.80 6.67
C GLY A 143 -1.83 -22.22 8.06
N LYS A 144 -2.31 -23.03 9.00
CA LYS A 144 -2.50 -22.61 10.40
C LYS A 144 -1.17 -22.65 11.15
N THR A 145 -0.45 -21.52 11.21
CA THR A 145 0.76 -21.41 12.03
C THR A 145 0.50 -20.54 13.26
N SER A 146 -0.19 -21.06 14.28
CA SER A 146 -0.56 -20.30 15.49
C SER A 146 0.61 -19.50 16.10
N ARG A 147 0.71 -18.20 15.77
CA ARG A 147 1.77 -17.28 16.20
C ARG A 147 1.20 -16.02 16.85
N ARG A 148 0.41 -16.18 17.92
CA ARG A 148 -0.18 -15.07 18.69
C ARG A 148 0.84 -14.01 19.15
N HIS A 149 2.11 -14.39 19.31
CA HIS A 149 3.18 -13.47 19.70
C HIS A 149 3.53 -12.41 18.63
N LEU A 150 3.20 -12.64 17.36
CA LEU A 150 3.44 -11.67 16.28
C LEU A 150 2.50 -10.48 16.35
N ARG A 151 1.30 -10.63 16.95
CA ARG A 151 0.27 -9.59 17.03
C ARG A 151 0.77 -8.24 17.54
N ARG A 152 1.77 -8.23 18.44
CA ARG A 152 2.36 -6.96 18.92
C ARG A 152 3.09 -6.20 17.82
N TYR A 153 3.80 -6.91 16.96
CA TYR A 153 4.61 -6.35 15.89
C TYR A 153 3.76 -5.98 14.67
N LEU A 154 2.70 -6.75 14.40
CA LEU A 154 1.77 -6.48 13.31
C LEU A 154 0.93 -5.21 13.50
N ARG A 155 0.90 -4.61 14.69
CA ARG A 155 0.18 -3.33 14.91
C ARG A 155 0.80 -2.13 14.21
N ASP A 156 2.11 -2.19 13.93
CA ASP A 156 2.80 -1.10 13.22
C ASP A 156 2.87 -1.37 11.71
N CYS A 157 2.27 -2.49 11.25
CA CYS A 157 2.33 -2.99 9.89
C CYS A 157 1.14 -2.45 9.08
N TYR A 158 1.42 -1.93 7.89
CA TYR A 158 0.41 -1.43 6.96
C TYR A 158 0.89 -1.49 5.53
N VAL A 159 -0.03 -1.32 4.59
CA VAL A 159 0.27 -0.99 3.20
C VAL A 159 -0.74 0.04 2.69
N ALA A 160 -0.26 1.05 1.98
CA ALA A 160 -1.06 2.11 1.40
C ALA A 160 -0.69 2.31 -0.06
N VAL A 161 -1.70 2.66 -0.86
CA VAL A 161 -1.53 3.08 -2.25
C VAL A 161 -2.05 4.49 -2.38
N SER A 162 -1.23 5.38 -2.91
CA SER A 162 -1.59 6.78 -3.17
C SER A 162 -1.23 7.20 -4.58
N SER A 163 -1.77 8.32 -5.05
CA SER A 163 -1.46 8.88 -6.36
C SER A 163 -1.53 10.40 -6.33
N ASP A 164 -0.49 11.08 -6.82
CA ASP A 164 -0.50 12.53 -7.06
C ASP A 164 -1.20 12.89 -8.38
N ASP A 165 -1.30 11.92 -9.30
CA ASP A 165 -1.83 12.13 -10.65
C ASP A 165 -3.38 12.22 -10.68
N LEU A 166 -4.06 11.84 -9.60
CA LEU A 166 -5.52 11.72 -9.56
C LEU A 166 -6.13 12.83 -8.71
N PRO A 167 -7.20 13.52 -9.19
CA PRO A 167 -7.81 14.62 -8.46
C PRO A 167 -8.37 14.14 -7.11
N GLU A 168 -8.22 14.98 -6.08
CA GLU A 168 -8.88 14.81 -4.78
C GLU A 168 -10.39 14.79 -5.02
N SER A 169 -11.10 13.77 -4.52
CA SER A 169 -12.55 13.62 -4.76
C SER A 169 -13.30 14.85 -4.23
N ALA A 170 -14.05 15.51 -5.11
CA ALA A 170 -14.93 16.63 -4.79
C ALA A 170 -16.14 16.22 -3.92
#